data_AF-A0A6J1W9B5-F1
#
_entry.id   AF-A0A6J1W9B5-F1
#
_cell.length_a   1.000
_cell.length_b   1.000
_cell.length_c   1.000
_cell.angle_alpha   90.00
_cell.angle_beta   90.00
_cell.angle_gamma   90.00
#
_symmetry.space_group_name_H-M   'P 1'
#
loop_
_entity.id
_entity.type
_entity.pdbx_description
1 polymer ?
#
loop_
_entity_poly.entity_id
_entity_poly.type
_entity_poly.pdbx_seq_one_letter_code
_entity_poly.pdbx_strand_id
1 'polypeptide(L)'
;MQMYSPYSQYSLGETRPRPRPRPKNRWPVSVARSCVRCGKEFCLFTTIHGFNHIAVPGRHWTERVLWVCLTVGAIWGAIGVSLGQWQRYNENPTVVTLEKDFRTWMFNMPAITVCSKDRVDPKKLEKTITKYWGVNQLDAKYEYYSQFVSTVANSDLFHLQEYETYKNDESLNVDLYQLAVDVMPEFLVKPSWVHGLDIKWTPTMTELGACYVTNSVAIADTAIV
;
A
#
# COMPACT_ATOMS: atom_id res chain seq x y z
N MET A 1 80.74 23.64 74.92
CA MET A 1 81.39 23.90 76.23
C MET A 1 81.59 25.40 76.27
N GLN A 2 80.91 26.25 77.05
CA GLN A 2 80.33 26.15 78.39
C GLN A 2 78.92 26.79 78.48
N MET A 3 78.20 26.38 79.53
CA MET A 3 76.86 26.79 80.00
C MET A 3 76.81 28.18 80.64
N TYR A 4 75.60 28.77 80.77
CA TYR A 4 74.92 29.29 82.00
C TYR A 4 73.57 29.97 81.55
N SER A 5 72.36 29.44 81.84
CA SER A 5 71.46 29.64 83.03
C SER A 5 70.61 30.94 82.96
N PRO A 6 69.43 31.13 83.63
CA PRO A 6 68.66 30.30 84.57
C PRO A 6 67.11 30.21 84.32
N TYR A 7 66.46 29.43 85.19
CA TYR A 7 65.02 29.26 85.44
C TYR A 7 64.21 30.55 85.73
N SER A 8 62.92 30.54 85.36
CA SER A 8 61.83 31.18 86.13
C SER A 8 60.49 30.46 85.90
N GLN A 9 59.86 30.02 86.99
CA GLN A 9 58.55 29.36 87.08
C GLN A 9 57.44 30.40 87.13
N TYR A 10 56.33 30.24 86.39
CA TYR A 10 55.02 30.83 86.77
C TYR A 10 53.82 29.99 86.32
N SER A 11 53.11 29.49 87.33
CA SER A 11 51.69 29.09 87.50
C SER A 11 50.78 28.78 86.30
N LEU A 12 50.17 27.59 86.37
CA LEU A 12 48.97 27.15 85.65
C LEU A 12 47.78 28.12 85.85
N GLY A 13 47.16 28.54 84.76
CA GLY A 13 45.84 29.19 84.72
C GLY A 13 44.88 28.38 83.85
N GLU A 14 43.88 27.78 84.47
CA GLU A 14 42.89 26.91 83.82
C GLU A 14 41.88 27.74 83.01
N THR A 15 41.87 27.59 81.68
CA THR A 15 40.96 28.31 80.78
C THR A 15 39.74 27.44 80.45
N ARG A 16 38.55 27.94 80.79
CA ARG A 16 37.28 27.25 80.44
C ARG A 16 37.15 27.11 78.91
N PRO A 17 36.76 25.95 78.38
CA PRO A 17 36.60 25.78 76.94
C PRO A 17 35.43 26.62 76.40
N ARG A 18 35.67 27.37 75.32
CA ARG A 18 34.62 28.10 74.59
C ARG A 18 33.64 27.12 73.94
N PRO A 19 32.33 27.41 73.88
CA PRO A 19 31.37 26.53 73.23
C PRO A 19 31.66 26.43 71.72
N ARG A 20 31.71 25.20 71.19
CA ARG A 20 31.91 24.94 69.75
C ARG A 20 30.68 25.44 68.96
N PRO A 21 30.86 26.11 67.81
CA PRO A 21 29.73 26.51 66.97
C PRO A 21 29.02 25.27 66.41
N ARG A 22 27.68 25.28 66.44
CA ARG A 22 26.83 24.20 65.92
C ARG A 22 27.11 23.98 64.42
N PRO A 23 27.19 22.73 63.94
CA PRO A 23 27.40 22.45 62.52
C PRO A 23 26.17 22.92 61.71
N LYS A 24 26.34 23.92 60.84
CA LYS A 24 25.32 24.29 59.85
C LYS A 24 25.16 23.14 58.84
N ASN A 25 23.93 22.71 58.58
CA ASN A 25 23.59 21.68 57.60
C ASN A 25 24.13 22.03 56.20
N ARG A 26 25.23 21.39 55.80
CA ARG A 26 25.92 21.56 54.49
C ARG A 26 25.36 20.69 53.35
N TRP A 27 24.33 19.89 53.63
CA TRP A 27 23.80 18.85 52.74
C TRP A 27 23.31 19.35 51.36
N PRO A 28 22.49 20.41 51.23
CA PRO A 28 21.99 20.82 49.90
C PRO A 28 23.09 21.42 48.99
N VAL A 29 24.10 22.06 49.60
CA VAL A 29 25.21 22.70 48.86
C VAL A 29 26.17 21.66 48.26
N SER A 30 26.32 20.52 48.93
CA SER A 30 27.18 19.42 48.46
C SER A 30 26.62 18.73 47.20
N VAL A 31 25.30 18.55 47.15
CA VAL A 31 24.61 17.93 46.01
C VAL A 31 24.67 18.85 44.79
N ALA A 32 24.37 20.14 44.92
CA ALA A 32 24.44 21.09 43.82
C ALA A 32 25.84 21.17 43.17
N ARG A 33 26.90 21.20 43.99
CA ARG A 33 28.29 21.16 43.47
C ARG A 33 28.61 19.87 42.72
N SER A 34 28.08 18.75 43.21
CA SER A 34 28.26 17.45 42.58
C SER A 34 27.54 17.40 41.22
N CYS A 35 26.32 17.93 41.12
CA CYS A 35 25.58 18.04 39.86
C CYS A 35 26.29 18.96 38.86
N VAL A 36 26.82 20.11 39.30
CA VAL A 36 27.58 21.02 38.42
C VAL A 36 28.86 20.36 37.92
N ARG A 37 29.57 19.63 38.78
CA ARG A 37 30.77 18.87 38.38
C ARG A 37 30.42 17.81 37.34
N CYS A 38 29.39 17.01 37.60
CA CYS A 38 28.92 15.96 36.69
C CYS A 38 28.44 16.53 35.35
N GLY A 39 27.68 17.64 35.36
CA GLY A 39 27.23 18.30 34.14
C GLY A 39 28.39 18.87 33.33
N LYS A 40 29.40 19.44 33.98
CA LYS A 40 30.62 19.90 33.30
C LYS A 40 31.40 18.75 32.67
N GLU A 41 31.59 17.65 33.40
CA GLU A 41 32.26 16.44 32.87
C GLU A 41 31.48 15.86 31.69
N PHE A 42 30.16 15.73 31.81
CA PHE A 42 29.31 15.28 30.71
C PHE A 42 29.48 16.15 29.47
N CYS A 43 29.41 17.48 29.60
CA CYS A 43 29.58 18.38 28.47
C CYS A 43 30.96 18.27 27.82
N LEU A 44 32.02 18.00 28.59
CA LEU A 44 33.39 17.87 28.06
C LEU A 44 33.61 16.55 27.31
N PHE A 45 32.99 15.45 27.76
CA PHE A 45 33.27 14.11 27.26
C PHE A 45 32.16 13.51 26.37
N THR A 46 31.03 14.19 26.22
CA THR A 46 29.98 13.76 25.29
C THR A 46 30.39 13.92 23.83
N THR A 47 29.81 13.09 22.96
CA THR A 47 29.92 13.20 21.50
C THR A 47 28.92 14.18 20.89
N ILE A 48 28.04 14.78 21.72
CA ILE A 48 27.10 15.82 21.29
C ILE A 48 27.89 17.09 20.94
N HIS A 49 27.84 17.45 19.66
CA HIS A 49 28.55 18.61 19.15
C HIS A 49 28.03 19.90 19.80
N GLY A 50 28.93 20.82 20.11
CA GLY A 50 28.62 22.07 20.81
C GLY A 50 28.75 22.02 22.34
N PHE A 51 28.44 20.88 22.98
CA PHE A 51 28.48 20.74 24.44
C PHE A 51 29.90 20.93 25.01
N ASN A 52 30.92 20.40 24.32
CA ASN A 52 32.32 20.58 24.71
C ASN A 52 32.69 22.07 24.76
N HIS A 53 32.29 22.84 23.73
CA HIS A 53 32.59 24.27 23.66
C HIS A 53 31.92 25.11 24.77
N ILE A 54 30.85 24.62 25.37
CA ILE A 54 30.18 25.25 26.51
C ILE A 54 31.00 25.06 27.80
N ALA A 55 31.59 23.88 28.00
CA ALA A 55 32.24 23.49 29.25
C ALA A 55 33.77 23.65 29.28
N VAL A 56 34.41 23.89 28.13
CA VAL A 56 35.87 24.08 28.00
C VAL A 56 36.38 25.15 28.99
N PRO A 57 37.44 24.82 29.77
CA PRO A 57 38.06 25.79 30.67
C PRO A 57 38.74 26.91 29.88
N GLY A 58 38.80 28.12 30.45
CA GLY A 58 39.48 29.27 29.82
C GLY A 58 38.68 30.01 28.74
N ARG A 59 37.47 29.57 28.39
CA ARG A 59 36.59 30.24 27.41
C ARG A 59 35.84 31.43 28.01
N HIS A 60 35.75 32.52 27.26
CA HIS A 60 35.02 33.73 27.64
C HIS A 60 33.52 33.47 27.77
N TRP A 61 32.83 34.20 28.66
CA TRP A 61 31.43 33.94 28.99
C TRP A 61 30.48 34.21 27.81
N THR A 62 30.75 35.23 26.98
CA THR A 62 29.94 35.53 25.78
C THR A 62 30.00 34.40 24.75
N GLU A 63 31.18 33.83 24.53
CA GLU A 63 31.36 32.68 23.63
C GLU A 63 30.57 31.47 24.15
N ARG A 64 30.53 31.24 25.47
CA ARG A 64 29.71 30.17 26.06
C ARG A 64 28.22 30.38 25.79
N VAL A 65 27.72 31.60 25.95
CA VAL A 65 26.32 31.94 25.65
C VAL A 65 26.01 31.68 24.18
N LEU A 66 26.91 32.09 23.27
CA LEU A 66 26.77 31.81 21.84
C LEU A 66 26.68 30.31 21.57
N TRP A 67 27.59 29.51 22.14
CA TRP A 67 27.57 28.04 21.96
C TRP A 67 26.32 27.39 22.55
N VAL A 68 25.81 27.89 23.68
CA VAL A 68 24.53 27.44 24.23
C VAL A 68 23.39 27.73 23.24
N CYS A 69 23.29 28.96 22.72
CA CYS A 69 22.24 29.33 21.78
C CYS A 69 22.29 28.50 20.49
N LEU A 70 23.48 28.32 19.90
CA LEU A 70 23.65 27.51 18.70
C LEU A 70 23.28 26.04 18.93
N THR A 71 23.71 25.47 20.06
CA THR A 71 23.45 24.07 20.38
C THR A 71 21.97 23.82 20.65
N VAL A 72 21.30 24.72 21.38
CA VAL A 72 19.85 24.63 21.63
C VAL A 72 19.08 24.80 20.32
N GLY A 73 19.47 25.76 19.47
CA GLY A 73 18.85 25.95 18.16
C GLY A 73 19.00 24.71 17.26
N ALA A 74 20.17 24.08 17.26
CA ALA A 74 20.42 22.85 16.51
C ALA A 74 19.56 21.68 17.00
N ILE A 75 19.45 21.49 18.32
CA ILE A 75 18.58 20.45 18.92
C ILE A 75 17.11 20.69 18.57
N TRP A 76 16.65 21.94 18.70
CA TRP A 76 15.29 22.32 18.34
C TRP A 76 14.99 22.03 16.87
N GLY A 77 15.88 22.44 15.96
CA GLY A 77 15.75 22.18 14.54
C GLY A 77 15.74 20.69 14.21
N ALA A 78 16.63 19.90 14.84
CA ALA A 78 16.69 18.46 14.64
C ALA A 78 15.40 17.76 15.08
N ILE A 79 14.84 18.13 16.24
CA ILE A 79 13.57 17.59 16.72
C ILE A 79 12.43 17.99 15.77
N GLY A 80 12.36 19.25 15.37
CA GLY A 80 11.32 19.76 14.48
C GLY A 80 11.30 19.05 13.12
N VAL A 81 12.45 18.90 12.47
CA VAL A 81 12.58 18.17 11.20
C VAL A 81 12.23 16.70 11.40
N SER A 82 12.75 16.05 12.45
CA SER A 82 12.50 14.63 12.70
C SER A 82 11.01 14.34 12.90
N LEU A 83 10.30 15.17 13.67
CA LEU A 83 8.86 15.03 13.88
C LEU A 83 8.06 15.29 12.61
N GLY A 84 8.43 16.31 11.81
CA GLY A 84 7.78 16.58 10.53
C GLY A 84 7.94 15.42 9.54
N GLN A 85 9.14 14.83 9.47
CA GLN A 85 9.39 13.67 8.62
C GLN A 85 8.66 12.41 9.13
N TRP A 86 8.60 12.22 10.46
CA TRP A 86 7.83 11.15 11.07
C TRP A 86 6.33 11.26 10.78
N GLN A 87 5.77 12.47 10.87
CA GLN A 87 4.38 12.72 10.54
C GLN A 87 4.10 12.42 9.07
N ARG A 88 4.94 12.92 8.17
CA ARG A 88 4.81 12.66 6.73
C ARG A 88 4.90 11.17 6.40
N TYR A 89 5.75 10.42 7.11
CA TYR A 89 5.84 8.97 6.99
C TYR A 89 4.54 8.27 7.41
N ASN A 90 3.91 8.70 8.51
CA ASN A 90 2.67 8.11 8.99
C ASN A 90 1.44 8.48 8.15
N GLU A 91 1.35 9.73 7.70
CA GLU A 91 0.17 10.24 6.98
C GLU A 91 0.24 9.95 5.48
N ASN A 92 1.43 9.99 4.88
CA ASN A 92 1.63 9.90 3.43
C ASN A 92 2.83 8.99 3.07
N PRO A 93 2.75 7.68 3.37
CA PRO A 93 3.88 6.76 3.18
C PRO A 93 4.20 6.47 1.71
N THR A 94 3.26 6.70 0.80
CA THR A 94 3.39 6.32 -0.62
C THR A 94 3.43 7.53 -1.54
N VAL A 95 4.44 7.57 -2.40
CA VAL A 95 4.53 8.52 -3.51
C VAL A 95 4.22 7.79 -4.80
N VAL A 96 3.21 8.24 -5.53
CA VAL A 96 2.87 7.72 -6.86
C VAL A 96 3.43 8.67 -7.90
N THR A 97 4.34 8.16 -8.74
CA THR A 97 4.88 8.89 -9.88
C THR A 97 4.41 8.24 -11.17
N LEU A 98 3.98 9.05 -12.13
CA LEU A 98 3.60 8.57 -13.46
C LEU A 98 4.84 8.45 -14.33
N GLU A 99 5.10 7.23 -14.82
CA GLU A 99 6.05 7.00 -15.90
C GLU A 99 5.47 7.60 -17.20
N LYS A 100 6.27 8.37 -17.93
CA LYS A 100 5.83 9.09 -19.14
C LYS A 100 6.45 8.54 -20.41
N ASP A 101 7.26 7.49 -20.33
CA ASP A 101 7.83 6.86 -21.51
C ASP A 101 6.83 5.96 -22.25
N PHE A 102 5.93 6.58 -23.01
CA PHE A 102 4.97 5.89 -23.85
C PHE A 102 5.56 5.44 -25.20
N ARG A 103 6.79 5.85 -25.55
CA ARG A 103 7.38 5.61 -26.88
C ARG A 103 8.27 4.39 -26.93
N THR A 104 8.92 4.04 -25.82
CA THR A 104 9.76 2.83 -25.76
C THR A 104 8.98 1.61 -25.25
N TRP A 105 7.78 1.81 -24.70
CA TRP A 105 7.00 0.73 -24.13
C TRP A 105 6.45 -0.21 -25.21
N MET A 106 6.82 -1.50 -25.11
CA MET A 106 6.21 -2.57 -25.89
C MET A 106 4.99 -3.12 -25.15
N PHE A 107 3.79 -2.79 -25.61
CA PHE A 107 2.56 -3.32 -25.03
C PHE A 107 2.25 -4.68 -25.63
N ASN A 108 1.99 -5.66 -24.77
CA ASN A 108 1.34 -6.89 -25.22
C ASN A 108 -0.09 -6.55 -25.63
N MET A 109 -0.61 -7.30 -26.60
CA MET A 109 -2.02 -7.21 -26.94
C MET A 109 -2.86 -7.44 -25.68
N PRO A 110 -3.95 -6.68 -25.45
CA PRO A 110 -4.86 -6.95 -24.35
C PRO A 110 -5.78 -8.13 -24.68
N ALA A 111 -6.43 -8.68 -23.66
CA ALA A 111 -7.60 -9.51 -23.87
C ALA A 111 -8.73 -8.66 -24.46
N ILE A 112 -9.41 -9.16 -25.49
CA ILE A 112 -10.55 -8.50 -26.09
C ILE A 112 -11.74 -9.45 -26.05
N THR A 113 -12.83 -8.98 -25.46
CA THR A 113 -14.13 -9.67 -25.43
C THR A 113 -15.14 -8.85 -26.21
N VAL A 114 -15.83 -9.48 -27.15
CA VAL A 114 -16.85 -8.83 -27.98
C VAL A 114 -18.13 -9.64 -27.96
N CYS A 115 -19.22 -8.97 -27.60
CA CYS A 115 -20.56 -9.53 -27.55
C CYS A 115 -21.42 -8.81 -28.59
N SER A 116 -22.12 -9.57 -29.44
CA SER A 116 -23.09 -8.97 -30.35
C SER A 116 -24.33 -8.53 -29.58
N LYS A 117 -24.90 -7.38 -29.96
CA LYS A 117 -26.20 -6.96 -29.44
C LYS A 117 -27.30 -7.88 -29.98
N ASP A 118 -27.24 -8.17 -31.28
CA ASP A 118 -28.10 -9.15 -31.92
C ASP A 118 -27.43 -10.51 -31.81
N ARG A 119 -27.91 -11.36 -30.90
CA ARG A 119 -27.24 -12.63 -30.57
C ARG A 119 -27.65 -13.81 -31.45
N VAL A 120 -28.66 -13.60 -32.30
CA VAL A 120 -29.25 -14.65 -33.14
C VAL A 120 -29.10 -14.25 -34.60
N ASP A 121 -28.33 -15.01 -35.36
CA ASP A 121 -28.30 -14.93 -36.81
C ASP A 121 -29.48 -15.74 -37.39
N PRO A 122 -30.43 -15.10 -38.12
CA PRO A 122 -31.59 -15.79 -38.68
C PRO A 122 -31.24 -16.99 -39.58
N LYS A 123 -30.11 -16.93 -40.30
CA LYS A 123 -29.67 -18.02 -41.18
C LYS A 123 -29.12 -19.21 -40.39
N LYS A 124 -28.51 -18.94 -39.24
CA LYS A 124 -28.01 -19.99 -38.35
C LYS A 124 -29.11 -20.57 -37.47
N LEU A 125 -30.07 -19.74 -37.08
CA LEU A 125 -31.26 -20.17 -36.34
C LEU A 125 -32.01 -21.28 -37.07
N GLU A 126 -32.36 -21.07 -38.34
CA GLU A 126 -33.06 -22.07 -39.16
C GLU A 126 -32.29 -23.39 -39.20
N LYS A 127 -30.99 -23.33 -39.51
CA LYS A 127 -30.12 -24.52 -39.57
C LYS A 127 -30.01 -25.24 -38.23
N THR A 128 -29.98 -24.48 -37.14
CA THR A 128 -29.88 -25.00 -35.78
C THR A 128 -31.17 -25.73 -35.39
N ILE A 129 -32.33 -25.15 -35.66
CA ILE A 129 -33.62 -25.79 -35.39
C ILE A 129 -33.76 -27.10 -36.16
N THR A 130 -33.39 -27.10 -37.45
CA THR A 130 -33.40 -28.31 -38.27
C THR A 130 -32.40 -29.36 -37.76
N LYS A 131 -31.22 -28.94 -37.28
CA LYS A 131 -30.18 -29.83 -36.73
C LYS A 131 -30.64 -30.53 -35.44
N TYR A 132 -31.25 -29.81 -34.50
CA TYR A 132 -31.63 -30.38 -33.19
C TYR A 132 -32.98 -31.09 -33.20
N TRP A 133 -33.98 -30.57 -33.94
CA TRP A 133 -35.35 -31.09 -33.88
C TRP A 133 -35.90 -31.59 -35.23
N GLY A 134 -35.16 -31.45 -36.34
CA GLY A 134 -35.63 -31.89 -37.66
C GLY A 134 -36.81 -31.08 -38.20
N VAL A 135 -37.00 -29.86 -37.69
CA VAL A 135 -38.14 -28.98 -37.99
C VAL A 135 -37.72 -27.92 -39.01
N ASN A 136 -38.61 -27.63 -39.96
CA ASN A 136 -38.44 -26.62 -41.02
C ASN A 136 -39.38 -25.42 -40.78
N GLN A 137 -39.15 -24.31 -41.49
CA GLN A 137 -39.97 -23.09 -41.38
C GLN A 137 -41.46 -23.28 -41.66
N LEU A 138 -41.83 -24.34 -42.37
CA LEU A 138 -43.22 -24.65 -42.74
C LEU A 138 -43.98 -25.39 -41.62
N ASP A 139 -43.28 -25.91 -40.63
CA ASP A 139 -43.86 -26.70 -39.55
C ASP A 139 -44.47 -25.79 -38.48
N ALA A 140 -45.64 -26.15 -37.95
CA ALA A 140 -46.31 -25.38 -36.90
C ALA A 140 -45.48 -25.26 -35.60
N LYS A 141 -44.53 -26.18 -35.38
CA LYS A 141 -43.64 -26.18 -34.21
C LYS A 141 -42.40 -25.30 -34.37
N TYR A 142 -42.12 -24.80 -35.58
CA TYR A 142 -40.93 -24.00 -35.84
C TYR A 142 -40.88 -22.74 -34.97
N GLU A 143 -42.01 -22.05 -34.84
CA GLU A 143 -42.11 -20.83 -34.05
C GLU A 143 -41.79 -21.07 -32.57
N TYR A 144 -42.23 -22.20 -32.02
CA TYR A 144 -41.94 -22.58 -30.64
C TYR A 144 -40.43 -22.76 -30.38
N TYR A 145 -39.76 -23.53 -31.25
CA TYR A 145 -38.30 -23.74 -31.13
C TYR A 145 -37.52 -22.46 -31.44
N SER A 146 -37.99 -21.62 -32.37
CA SER A 146 -37.40 -20.31 -32.68
C SER A 146 -37.39 -19.40 -31.46
N GLN A 147 -38.51 -19.33 -30.73
CA GLN A 147 -38.62 -18.56 -29.49
C GLN A 147 -37.74 -19.14 -28.39
N PHE A 148 -37.70 -20.46 -28.22
CA PHE A 148 -36.82 -21.12 -27.26
C PHE A 148 -35.35 -20.79 -27.50
N VAL A 149 -34.87 -20.98 -28.73
CA VAL A 149 -33.47 -20.71 -29.11
C VAL A 149 -33.14 -19.22 -28.92
N SER A 150 -34.09 -18.33 -29.23
CA SER A 150 -33.92 -16.89 -29.02
C SER A 150 -33.84 -16.52 -27.55
N THR A 151 -34.64 -17.15 -26.68
CA THR A 151 -34.53 -16.99 -25.21
C THR A 151 -33.19 -17.49 -24.71
N VAL A 152 -32.71 -18.64 -25.19
CA VAL A 152 -31.41 -19.18 -24.79
C VAL A 152 -30.27 -18.23 -25.17
N ALA A 153 -30.23 -17.77 -26.43
CA ALA A 153 -29.20 -16.85 -26.90
C ALA A 153 -29.23 -15.49 -26.19
N ASN A 154 -30.42 -14.95 -25.89
CA ASN A 154 -30.58 -13.67 -25.21
C ASN A 154 -30.54 -13.75 -23.68
N SER A 155 -30.45 -14.95 -23.11
CA SER A 155 -30.31 -15.09 -21.67
C SER A 155 -29.00 -14.48 -21.15
N ASP A 156 -29.11 -13.84 -19.99
CA ASP A 156 -27.99 -13.30 -19.22
C ASP A 156 -28.29 -13.51 -17.73
N LEU A 157 -27.34 -13.14 -16.86
CA LEU A 157 -27.48 -13.32 -15.42
C LEU A 157 -28.73 -12.65 -14.82
N PHE A 158 -29.28 -11.62 -15.47
CA PHE A 158 -30.43 -10.86 -14.99
C PHE A 158 -31.76 -11.31 -15.62
N HIS A 159 -31.73 -11.99 -16.76
CA HIS A 159 -32.93 -12.38 -17.54
C HIS A 159 -33.14 -13.91 -17.62
N LEU A 160 -32.85 -14.64 -16.54
CA LEU A 160 -33.06 -16.10 -16.49
C LEU A 160 -34.54 -16.51 -16.30
N GLN A 161 -35.44 -15.59 -15.98
CA GLN A 161 -36.83 -15.91 -15.69
C GLN A 161 -37.59 -16.45 -16.93
N GLU A 162 -37.14 -16.10 -18.14
CA GLU A 162 -37.77 -16.56 -19.38
C GLU A 162 -37.75 -18.09 -19.55
N TYR A 163 -36.81 -18.78 -18.90
CA TYR A 163 -36.72 -20.24 -18.90
C TYR A 163 -37.91 -20.94 -18.22
N GLU A 164 -38.67 -20.24 -17.38
CA GLU A 164 -39.85 -20.82 -16.70
C GLU A 164 -40.87 -21.39 -17.69
N THR A 165 -41.01 -20.76 -18.85
CA THR A 165 -41.93 -21.17 -19.94
C THR A 165 -41.61 -22.56 -20.50
N TYR A 166 -40.33 -22.96 -20.45
CA TYR A 166 -39.80 -24.15 -21.09
C TYR A 166 -39.46 -25.28 -20.10
N LYS A 167 -39.63 -25.04 -18.80
CA LYS A 167 -39.19 -25.92 -17.70
C LYS A 167 -39.68 -27.37 -17.79
N ASN A 168 -40.90 -27.58 -18.30
CA ASN A 168 -41.57 -28.87 -18.28
C ASN A 168 -41.46 -29.65 -19.60
N ASP A 169 -40.76 -29.11 -20.61
CA ASP A 169 -40.65 -29.77 -21.92
C ASP A 169 -39.34 -30.57 -22.01
N GLU A 170 -39.46 -31.90 -21.89
CA GLU A 170 -38.32 -32.82 -22.01
C GLU A 170 -37.70 -32.86 -23.43
N SER A 171 -38.44 -32.40 -24.45
CA SER A 171 -37.92 -32.33 -25.82
C SER A 171 -36.84 -31.26 -26.03
N LEU A 172 -36.68 -30.37 -25.04
CA LEU A 172 -35.69 -29.29 -25.02
C LEU A 172 -34.41 -29.65 -24.25
N ASN A 173 -34.21 -30.93 -23.94
CA ASN A 173 -33.01 -31.44 -23.28
C ASN A 173 -31.80 -31.44 -24.24
N VAL A 174 -31.26 -30.25 -24.52
CA VAL A 174 -30.10 -30.00 -25.38
C VAL A 174 -29.04 -29.18 -24.64
N ASP A 175 -27.82 -29.16 -25.16
CA ASP A 175 -26.76 -28.31 -24.63
C ASP A 175 -27.07 -26.83 -24.95
N LEU A 176 -27.50 -26.08 -23.94
CA LEU A 176 -27.88 -24.67 -24.07
C LEU A 176 -26.69 -23.77 -24.44
N TYR A 177 -25.48 -24.13 -24.00
CA TYR A 177 -24.27 -23.36 -24.32
C TYR A 177 -23.93 -23.53 -25.79
N GLN A 178 -23.93 -24.77 -26.26
CA GLN A 178 -23.71 -25.04 -27.68
C GLN A 178 -24.81 -24.45 -28.56
N LEU A 179 -26.06 -24.46 -28.09
CA LEU A 179 -27.19 -23.86 -28.79
C LEU A 179 -27.01 -22.35 -28.97
N ALA A 180 -26.56 -21.64 -27.93
CA ALA A 180 -26.27 -20.20 -28.00
C ALA A 180 -25.12 -19.89 -28.96
N VAL A 181 -24.09 -20.74 -29.02
CA VAL A 181 -22.96 -20.59 -29.96
C VAL A 181 -23.38 -20.88 -31.40
N ASP A 182 -24.19 -21.91 -31.62
CA ASP A 182 -24.63 -22.34 -32.95
C ASP A 182 -25.42 -21.23 -33.67
N VAL A 183 -26.17 -20.40 -32.94
CA VAL A 183 -26.93 -19.27 -33.50
C VAL A 183 -26.22 -17.92 -33.47
N MET A 184 -25.06 -17.84 -32.82
CA MET A 184 -24.31 -16.59 -32.68
C MET A 184 -23.89 -16.04 -34.05
N PRO A 185 -24.04 -14.73 -34.34
CA PRO A 185 -23.59 -14.15 -35.59
C PRO A 185 -22.08 -14.28 -35.77
N GLU A 186 -21.62 -14.41 -37.02
CA GLU A 186 -20.19 -14.44 -37.31
C GLU A 186 -19.54 -13.09 -36.99
N PHE A 187 -18.46 -13.14 -36.21
CA PHE A 187 -17.69 -11.96 -35.87
C PHE A 187 -16.60 -11.71 -36.92
N LEU A 188 -16.81 -10.69 -37.76
CA LEU A 188 -15.96 -10.39 -38.92
C LEU A 188 -14.86 -9.34 -38.65
N VAL A 189 -14.53 -9.04 -37.39
CA VAL A 189 -13.44 -8.09 -37.11
C VAL A 189 -12.10 -8.81 -37.29
N LYS A 190 -11.39 -8.42 -38.36
CA LYS A 190 -10.01 -8.81 -38.59
C LYS A 190 -9.11 -7.78 -37.91
N PRO A 191 -8.51 -8.09 -36.75
CA PRO A 191 -7.54 -7.20 -36.15
C PRO A 191 -6.28 -7.14 -37.03
N SER A 192 -5.77 -5.93 -37.23
CA SER A 192 -4.51 -5.70 -37.94
C SER A 192 -3.43 -5.28 -36.94
N TRP A 193 -2.33 -6.03 -36.92
CA TRP A 193 -1.16 -5.73 -36.10
C TRP A 193 0.08 -5.55 -36.96
N VAL A 194 1.01 -4.69 -36.51
CA VAL A 194 2.25 -4.35 -37.22
C VAL A 194 3.07 -5.60 -37.60
N HIS A 195 3.00 -6.66 -36.80
CA HIS A 195 3.72 -7.91 -37.01
C HIS A 195 2.87 -9.06 -37.57
N GLY A 196 1.66 -8.80 -38.06
CA GLY A 196 0.83 -9.83 -38.70
C GLY A 196 0.47 -11.00 -37.78
N LEU A 197 -0.14 -10.69 -36.63
CA LEU A 197 -0.69 -11.70 -35.72
C LEU A 197 -2.01 -12.25 -36.27
N ASP A 198 -2.09 -13.57 -36.42
CA ASP A 198 -3.38 -14.26 -36.63
C ASP A 198 -4.06 -14.45 -35.28
N ILE A 199 -5.25 -13.86 -35.15
CA ILE A 199 -5.97 -13.76 -33.88
C ILE A 199 -7.16 -14.69 -33.92
N LYS A 200 -7.06 -15.78 -33.16
CA LYS A 200 -8.16 -16.71 -32.97
C LYS A 200 -9.18 -16.11 -32.01
N TRP A 201 -10.41 -15.97 -32.50
CA TRP A 201 -11.59 -15.67 -31.69
C TRP A 201 -12.19 -16.98 -31.20
N THR A 202 -12.42 -17.08 -29.90
CA THR A 202 -12.99 -18.28 -29.27
C THR A 202 -14.35 -17.91 -28.68
N PRO A 203 -15.42 -18.67 -28.97
CA PRO A 203 -16.71 -18.46 -28.31
C PRO A 203 -16.61 -18.85 -26.84
N THR A 204 -17.12 -18.00 -25.96
CA THR A 204 -17.09 -18.17 -24.51
C THR A 204 -18.40 -17.72 -23.88
N MET A 205 -18.80 -18.35 -22.79
CA MET A 205 -19.90 -17.84 -21.96
C MET A 205 -19.42 -16.77 -20.99
N THR A 206 -20.19 -15.69 -20.86
CA THR A 206 -20.01 -14.61 -19.89
C THR A 206 -21.31 -14.41 -19.10
N GLU A 207 -21.28 -13.57 -18.06
CA GLU A 207 -22.49 -13.17 -17.32
C GLU A 207 -23.51 -12.42 -18.20
N LEU A 208 -23.06 -11.83 -19.31
CA LEU A 208 -23.92 -11.19 -20.30
C LEU A 208 -24.37 -12.15 -21.40
N GLY A 209 -23.98 -13.43 -21.37
CA GLY A 209 -24.31 -14.42 -22.39
C GLY A 209 -23.11 -14.79 -23.27
N ALA A 210 -23.39 -15.35 -24.44
CA ALA A 210 -22.38 -15.92 -25.32
C ALA A 210 -21.66 -14.82 -26.14
N CYS A 211 -20.33 -14.82 -26.10
CA CYS A 211 -19.47 -13.79 -26.70
C CYS A 211 -18.22 -14.40 -27.35
N TYR A 212 -17.46 -13.59 -28.09
CA TYR A 212 -16.14 -13.97 -28.61
C TYR A 212 -15.03 -13.34 -27.79
N VAL A 213 -14.02 -14.13 -27.45
CA VAL A 213 -12.83 -13.67 -26.70
C VAL A 213 -11.55 -14.05 -27.43
N THR A 214 -10.55 -13.18 -27.33
CA THR A 214 -9.20 -13.49 -27.75
C THR A 214 -8.17 -13.00 -26.73
N ASN A 215 -7.02 -13.69 -26.70
CA ASN A 215 -5.86 -13.31 -25.88
C ASN A 215 -6.19 -13.10 -24.39
N SER A 216 -7.09 -13.94 -23.87
CA SER A 216 -7.46 -14.00 -22.46
C SER A 216 -7.10 -15.37 -21.88
N VAL A 217 -6.59 -15.38 -20.66
CA VAL A 217 -6.33 -16.62 -19.92
C VAL A 217 -7.64 -17.32 -19.56
N ALA A 218 -8.73 -16.57 -19.38
CA ALA A 218 -10.05 -17.11 -19.03
C ALA A 218 -10.63 -18.04 -20.10
N ILE A 219 -10.12 -17.99 -21.34
CA ILE A 219 -10.54 -18.90 -22.43
C ILE A 219 -10.39 -20.37 -22.02
N ALA A 220 -9.41 -20.72 -21.18
CA ALA A 220 -9.23 -22.10 -20.73
C ALA A 220 -10.43 -22.63 -19.91
N ASP A 221 -11.14 -21.75 -19.22
CA ASP A 221 -12.24 -22.11 -18.32
C ASP A 221 -13.62 -21.84 -18.92
N THR A 222 -13.74 -20.84 -19.79
CA THR A 222 -15.02 -20.34 -20.30
C THR A 222 -15.28 -20.66 -21.76
N ALA A 223 -14.31 -21.23 -22.48
CA ALA A 223 -14.50 -21.65 -23.86
C ALA A 223 -15.55 -22.77 -23.95
N ILE A 224 -16.43 -22.62 -24.94
CA ILE A 224 -17.39 -23.64 -25.33
C ILE A 224 -16.75 -24.33 -26.53
N VAL A 225 -16.28 -25.57 -26.33
CA VAL A 225 -15.51 -26.36 -27.31
C VAL A 225 -16.27 -27.59 -27.73
#